data_AF-A0AAX2ZF64-F1
#
_entry.id   AF-A0AAX2ZF64-F1
#
_cell.length_a   1.000
_cell.length_b   1.000
_cell.length_c   1.000
_cell.angle_alpha   90.00
_cell.angle_beta   90.00
_cell.angle_gamma   90.00
#
_symmetry.space_group_name_H-M   'P 1'
#
loop_
_entity.id
_entity.type
_entity.pdbx_description
1 polymer ?
#
loop_
_entity_poly.entity_id
_entity_poly.type
_entity_poly.pdbx_seq_one_letter_code
_entity_poly.pdbx_strand_id
1 'polypeptide(L)'
;MIKACEDKNSTIDKAIYYLKINDYDLAIYKIKEAMAEDLSSGRIHNLLGIYYEKRGDYNKARKHYRVANDLEPTLIAPRKNLERIGYFKYICNDKYIDYGE
;
A
#
# COMPACT_ATOMS: atom_id res chain seq x y z
N MET A 1 22.65 12.28 -9.69
CA MET A 1 22.60 11.22 -10.73
C MET A 1 23.58 10.15 -10.27
N ILE A 2 23.26 8.94 -9.84
CA ILE A 2 22.15 8.02 -10.07
C ILE A 2 22.01 7.23 -8.74
N LYS A 3 20.89 7.32 -8.01
CA LYS A 3 20.52 6.35 -6.97
C LYS A 3 19.36 5.49 -7.50
N ALA A 4 19.53 5.04 -8.73
CA ALA A 4 18.64 4.11 -9.41
C ALA A 4 19.51 2.92 -9.81
N CYS A 5 19.46 1.87 -8.99
CA CYS A 5 19.27 0.49 -9.40
C CYS A 5 19.54 -0.43 -8.21
N GLU A 6 18.48 -1.14 -7.82
CA GLU A 6 18.53 -2.47 -7.21
C GLU A 6 19.03 -2.59 -5.77
N ASP A 7 18.20 -2.18 -4.82
CA ASP A 7 17.97 -3.05 -3.67
C ASP A 7 16.63 -3.78 -3.90
N LYS A 8 16.70 -4.98 -4.48
CA LYS A 8 15.63 -6.01 -4.44
C LYS A 8 15.34 -6.51 -3.01
N ASN A 9 15.78 -5.73 -2.00
CA ASN A 9 15.72 -5.93 -0.56
C ASN A 9 15.09 -4.72 0.13
N SER A 10 14.35 -3.90 -0.62
CA SER A 10 13.69 -2.70 -0.11
C SER A 10 12.70 -3.05 0.98
N THR A 11 12.64 -2.22 2.03
CA THR A 11 11.66 -2.33 3.10
C THR A 11 10.22 -2.36 2.56
N ILE A 12 9.99 -1.75 1.38
CA ILE A 12 8.72 -1.81 0.64
C ILE A 12 8.42 -3.23 0.15
N ASP A 13 9.38 -3.93 -0.45
CA ASP A 13 9.18 -5.29 -0.95
C ASP A 13 8.88 -6.26 0.21
N LYS A 14 9.55 -6.07 1.35
CA LYS A 14 9.26 -6.81 2.60
C LYS A 14 7.86 -6.51 3.12
N ALA A 15 7.44 -5.24 3.12
CA ALA A 15 6.08 -4.87 3.51
C ALA A 15 5.03 -5.54 2.59
N ILE A 16 5.26 -5.52 1.27
CA ILE A 16 4.37 -6.19 0.30
C ILE A 16 4.32 -7.70 0.55
N TYR A 17 5.47 -8.33 0.76
CA TYR A 17 5.55 -9.75 1.10
C TYR A 17 4.71 -10.09 2.34
N TYR A 18 4.89 -9.36 3.44
CA TYR A 18 4.14 -9.59 4.68
C TYR A 18 2.63 -9.32 4.53
N LEU A 19 2.24 -8.32 3.74
CA LEU A 19 0.84 -8.10 3.38
C LEU A 19 0.25 -9.28 2.59
N LYS A 20 1.00 -9.83 1.62
CA LYS A 20 0.58 -10.97 0.80
C LYS A 20 0.39 -12.25 1.64
N ILE A 21 1.20 -12.45 2.69
CA ILE A 21 1.07 -13.61 3.60
C ILE A 21 0.21 -13.35 4.84
N ASN A 22 -0.44 -12.19 4.93
CA ASN A 22 -1.28 -11.77 6.07
C ASN A 22 -0.55 -11.65 7.42
N ASP A 23 0.78 -11.48 7.40
CA ASP A 23 1.55 -11.16 8.60
C ASP A 23 1.46 -9.65 8.86
N TYR A 24 0.38 -9.25 9.51
CA TYR A 24 0.07 -7.83 9.72
C TYR A 24 1.05 -7.14 10.64
N ASP A 25 1.65 -7.85 11.58
CA ASP A 25 2.58 -7.28 12.56
C ASP A 25 3.91 -6.92 11.90
N LEU A 26 4.46 -7.84 11.09
CA LEU A 26 5.65 -7.54 10.29
C LEU A 26 5.35 -6.58 9.15
N ALA A 27 4.16 -6.65 8.53
CA ALA A 27 3.76 -5.70 7.49
C ALA A 27 3.77 -4.26 8.02
N ILE A 28 3.09 -3.98 9.15
CA ILE A 28 3.05 -2.62 9.68
C ILE A 28 4.41 -2.14 10.19
N TYR A 29 5.24 -3.06 10.73
CA TYR A 29 6.60 -2.74 11.11
C TYR A 29 7.42 -2.27 9.90
N LYS A 30 7.37 -3.01 8.78
CA LYS A 30 8.08 -2.65 7.55
C LYS A 30 7.52 -1.40 6.89
N ILE A 31 6.20 -1.22 6.89
CA ILE A 31 5.60 0.03 6.40
C ILE A 31 6.13 1.23 7.19
N LYS A 32 6.19 1.15 8.53
CA LYS A 32 6.70 2.24 9.38
C LYS A 32 8.19 2.51 9.17
N GLU A 33 8.99 1.46 8.99
CA GLU A 33 10.41 1.59 8.65
C GLU A 33 10.58 2.30 7.31
N ALA A 34 9.77 1.96 6.29
CA ALA A 34 9.79 2.68 5.01
C ALA A 34 9.33 4.14 5.15
N MET A 35 8.31 4.42 5.98
CA MET A 35 7.83 5.79 6.23
C MET A 35 8.90 6.69 6.84
N ALA A 36 9.83 6.13 7.63
CA ALA A 36 10.90 6.90 8.26
C ALA A 36 11.89 7.46 7.22
N GLU A 37 12.00 6.83 6.05
CA GLU A 37 12.86 7.27 4.95
C GLU A 37 12.20 8.35 4.09
N ASP A 38 10.89 8.22 3.83
CA ASP A 38 10.10 9.19 3.07
C ASP A 38 8.64 9.23 3.56
N LEU A 39 8.31 10.24 4.36
CA LEU A 39 6.96 10.45 4.89
C LEU A 39 5.96 10.89 3.80
N SER A 40 6.44 11.32 2.63
CA SER A 40 5.62 11.84 1.52
C SER A 40 5.44 10.85 0.37
N SER A 41 5.82 9.57 0.57
CA SER A 41 5.69 8.56 -0.47
C SER A 41 4.25 8.10 -0.69
N GLY A 42 3.73 8.32 -1.90
CA GLY A 42 2.43 7.81 -2.32
C GLY A 42 2.36 6.28 -2.25
N ARG A 43 3.43 5.59 -2.69
CA ARG A 43 3.56 4.13 -2.59
C ARG A 43 3.41 3.60 -1.17
N ILE A 44 3.98 4.27 -0.17
CA ILE A 44 3.87 3.83 1.24
C ILE A 44 2.44 4.02 1.76
N HIS A 45 1.78 5.12 1.39
CA HIS A 45 0.37 5.31 1.71
C HIS A 45 -0.55 4.29 0.99
N ASN A 46 -0.19 3.81 -0.20
CA ASN A 46 -0.90 2.69 -0.83
C ASN A 46 -0.83 1.44 0.06
N LEU A 47 0.36 1.09 0.56
CA LEU A 47 0.56 -0.07 1.43
C LEU A 47 -0.18 0.05 2.76
N LEU A 48 -0.24 1.25 3.36
CA LEU A 48 -1.09 1.52 4.52
C LEU A 48 -2.58 1.30 4.19
N GLY A 49 -3.03 1.73 3.01
CA GLY A 49 -4.38 1.49 2.54
C GLY A 49 -4.70 -0.01 2.49
N ILE A 50 -3.80 -0.80 1.90
CA ILE A 50 -3.91 -2.26 1.79
C ILE A 50 -3.89 -2.91 3.17
N TYR A 51 -3.00 -2.48 4.06
CA TYR A 51 -2.93 -2.95 5.44
C TYR A 51 -4.28 -2.80 6.15
N TYR A 52 -4.88 -1.60 6.11
CA TYR A 52 -6.16 -1.37 6.76
C TYR A 52 -7.30 -2.10 6.08
N GLU A 53 -7.27 -2.22 4.75
CA GLU A 53 -8.26 -2.99 4.00
C GLU A 53 -8.26 -4.46 4.42
N LYS A 54 -7.09 -5.11 4.46
CA LYS A 54 -6.95 -6.50 4.90
C LYS A 54 -7.34 -6.70 6.37
N ARG A 55 -7.27 -5.64 7.17
CA ARG A 55 -7.74 -5.60 8.57
C ARG A 55 -9.22 -5.25 8.71
N GLY A 56 -9.94 -5.02 7.61
CA GLY A 56 -11.37 -4.67 7.59
C GLY A 56 -11.68 -3.21 7.95
N ASP A 57 -10.67 -2.36 8.16
CA ASP A 57 -10.85 -0.93 8.43
C ASP A 57 -10.90 -0.14 7.11
N TYR A 58 -12.02 -0.27 6.40
CA TYR A 58 -12.20 0.35 5.09
C TYR A 58 -12.17 1.88 5.15
N ASN A 59 -12.51 2.49 6.29
CA ASN A 59 -12.46 3.94 6.44
C ASN A 59 -11.02 4.43 6.43
N LYS A 60 -10.12 3.77 7.17
CA LYS A 60 -8.69 4.09 7.11
C LYS A 60 -8.07 3.69 5.78
N ALA A 61 -8.50 2.57 5.18
CA ALA A 61 -8.06 2.17 3.84
C ALA A 61 -8.32 3.28 2.81
N ARG A 62 -9.58 3.76 2.72
CA ARG A 62 -9.96 4.87 1.83
C ARG A 62 -9.16 6.13 2.09
N LYS A 63 -8.93 6.47 3.37
CA LYS A 63 -8.13 7.65 3.74
C LYS A 63 -6.73 7.56 3.13
N HIS A 64 -6.05 6.42 3.32
CA HIS A 64 -4.68 6.25 2.84
C HIS A 64 -4.57 6.10 1.32
N TYR A 65 -5.55 5.46 0.67
CA TYR A 65 -5.58 5.43 -0.80
C TYR A 65 -5.74 6.82 -1.41
N ARG A 66 -6.56 7.71 -0.83
CA ARG A 66 -6.67 9.09 -1.30
C ARG A 66 -5.37 9.86 -1.11
N VAL A 67 -4.76 9.77 0.07
CA VAL A 67 -3.47 10.41 0.34
C VAL A 67 -2.40 9.93 -0.64
N ALA A 68 -2.35 8.63 -0.94
CA ALA A 68 -1.44 8.08 -1.93
C ALA A 68 -1.68 8.67 -3.34
N ASN A 69 -2.93 8.80 -3.76
CA ASN A 69 -3.28 9.42 -5.04
C ASN A 69 -2.96 10.93 -5.07
N ASP A 70 -3.07 11.64 -3.95
CA ASP A 70 -2.74 13.07 -3.86
C ASP A 70 -1.23 13.32 -3.91
N LEU A 71 -0.44 12.45 -3.25
CA LEU A 71 1.02 12.54 -3.22
C LEU A 71 1.67 12.06 -4.52
N GLU A 72 1.12 11.01 -5.13
CA GLU A 72 1.66 10.41 -6.36
C GLU A 72 0.53 10.10 -7.35
N PRO A 73 -0.02 11.11 -8.05
CA PRO A 73 -1.16 10.93 -8.96
C PRO A 73 -0.89 9.98 -10.15
N THR A 74 0.39 9.75 -10.45
CA THR A 74 0.85 8.80 -11.49
C THR A 74 0.86 7.35 -11.00
N LEU A 75 0.84 7.11 -9.68
CA LEU A 75 0.72 5.77 -9.13
C LEU A 75 -0.74 5.30 -9.26
N ILE A 76 -0.98 4.38 -10.19
CA ILE A 76 -2.34 3.94 -10.52
C ILE A 76 -2.96 3.04 -9.44
N ALA A 77 -2.13 2.31 -8.69
CA ALA A 77 -2.56 1.30 -7.72
C ALA A 77 -3.55 1.83 -6.64
N PRO A 78 -3.30 2.96 -5.95
CA PRO A 78 -4.25 3.54 -5.01
C PRO A 78 -5.64 3.81 -5.59
N ARG A 79 -5.71 4.32 -6.83
CA ARG A 79 -6.99 4.62 -7.48
C ARG A 79 -7.78 3.35 -7.74
N LYS A 80 -7.14 2.32 -8.31
CA LYS A 80 -7.76 1.00 -8.53
C LYS A 80 -8.25 0.38 -7.22
N ASN A 81 -7.44 0.45 -6.17
CA ASN A 81 -7.84 -0.06 -4.86
C ASN A 81 -9.01 0.73 -4.27
N LEU A 82 -8.99 2.07 -4.35
CA LEU A 82 -10.06 2.92 -3.87
C LEU A 82 -11.39 2.64 -4.59
N GLU A 83 -11.35 2.53 -5.92
CA GLU A 83 -12.51 2.15 -6.74
C GLU A 83 -13.03 0.77 -6.33
N ARG A 84 -12.14 -0.22 -6.19
CA ARG A 84 -12.49 -1.59 -5.79
C ARG A 84 -13.21 -1.63 -4.44
N ILE A 85 -12.70 -0.95 -3.41
CA ILE A 85 -13.31 -0.95 -2.06
C ILE A 85 -14.54 -0.03 -1.93
N GLY A 86 -14.79 0.82 -2.93
CA GLY A 86 -15.98 1.67 -3.02
C GLY A 86 -17.14 1.00 -3.74
N TYR A 87 -16.90 -0.09 -4.47
CA TYR A 87 -17.91 -0.75 -5.28
C TYR A 87 -18.91 -1.54 -4.41
N PHE A 88 -20.21 -1.45 -4.74
CA PHE A 88 -21.30 -2.11 -3.99
C PHE A 88 -21.11 -3.63 -3.84
N LYS A 89 -20.44 -4.29 -4.80
CA LYS A 89 -20.12 -5.72 -4.77
C LYS A 89 -18.69 -6.00 -4.29
N TYR A 90 -18.13 -5.18 -3.41
CA TYR A 90 -16.78 -5.40 -2.90
C TYR A 90 -16.65 -6.81 -2.30
N ILE A 91 -15.71 -7.59 -2.84
CA ILE A 91 -15.29 -8.87 -2.29
C ILE A 91 -13.82 -8.68 -1.89
N CYS A 92 -13.53 -8.82 -0.60
CA CYS A 92 -12.15 -8.83 -0.11
C CYS A 92 -11.47 -10.10 -0.64
N ASN A 93 -10.76 -9.96 -1.75
CA ASN A 93 -9.97 -11.02 -2.36
C ASN A 93 -8.64 -10.43 -2.80
N ASP A 94 -7.57 -10.99 -2.25
CA ASP A 94 -6.19 -10.55 -2.43
C ASP A 94 -5.77 -10.53 -3.90
N LYS A 95 -6.40 -11.35 -4.75
CA LYS A 95 -6.17 -11.39 -6.20
C LYS A 95 -6.39 -10.04 -6.88
N TYR A 96 -7.21 -9.17 -6.32
CA TYR A 96 -7.57 -7.88 -6.92
C TYR A 96 -6.90 -6.68 -6.24
N ILE A 97 -6.05 -6.92 -5.23
CA ILE A 97 -5.29 -5.86 -4.58
C ILE A 97 -4.09 -5.49 -5.48
N ASP A 98 -4.00 -4.21 -5.85
CA ASP A 98 -2.86 -3.68 -6.60
C ASP A 98 -1.83 -3.08 -5.61
N TYR A 99 -0.67 -3.72 -5.47
CA TYR A 99 0.35 -3.30 -4.50
C TYR A 99 1.19 -2.11 -4.99
N GLY A 100 1.07 -1.72 -6.27
CA GLY A 100 1.95 -0.71 -6.88
C GLY A 100 3.38 -1.24 -7.07
N GLU A 101 3.47 -2.50 -7.52
CA GLU A 101 4.69 -3.12 -8.07
C GLU A 101 4.88 -2.76 -9.54
#